data_AF-A0A483KAX3-F1
#
_entry.id   AF-A0A483KAX3-F1
#
_cell.length_a   1.000
_cell.length_b   1.000
_cell.length_c   1.000
_cell.angle_alpha   90.00
_cell.angle_beta   90.00
_cell.angle_gamma   90.00
#
_symmetry.space_group_name_H-M   'P 1'
#
loop_
_entity.id
_entity.type
_entity.pdbx_description
1 polymer ?
#
loop_
_entity_poly.entity_id
_entity_poly.type
_entity_poly.pdbx_seq_one_letter_code
_entity_poly.pdbx_strand_id
1 'polypeptide(L)'
;MRTMKVNTATRESDEQFKTDKYLRSAVTNGKARLDFIPELFFTPLADTMAANWLRQHSEYDGGSWSYWVIPQGVGGNIAPNSIQFITTQTGYIAPEGEQRYRMCIPGNYFEGEVSADAAGIIATLMIMNRLSWHVAEMGPQYDQICRRLVSRQDALKDYISIIHHPERHLIWRAID
;
A
#
# COMPACT_ATOMS: atom_id res chain seq x y z
N MET A 1 -47.97 20.37 24.09
CA MET A 1 -47.06 21.45 23.64
C MET A 1 -45.65 20.88 23.60
N ARG A 2 -45.08 20.79 22.40
CA ARG A 2 -43.68 20.49 22.02
C ARG A 2 -43.03 19.16 22.44
N THR A 3 -43.20 18.15 21.59
CA THR A 3 -42.19 17.13 21.29
C THR A 3 -41.04 17.77 20.49
N MET A 4 -39.83 17.83 21.04
CA MET A 4 -38.63 18.18 20.30
C MET A 4 -38.12 16.95 19.55
N LYS A 5 -38.30 16.94 18.23
CA LYS A 5 -37.54 16.09 17.31
C LYS A 5 -36.08 16.56 17.33
N VAL A 6 -35.17 15.73 17.82
CA VAL A 6 -33.73 15.89 17.53
C VAL A 6 -33.40 14.86 16.45
N ASN A 7 -33.36 15.36 15.22
CA ASN A 7 -33.01 14.60 14.04
C ASN A 7 -31.57 14.95 13.65
N THR A 8 -30.84 13.92 13.20
CA THR A 8 -29.75 14.00 12.21
C THR A 8 -28.51 14.82 12.59
N ALA A 9 -27.64 14.24 13.41
CA ALA A 9 -26.20 14.54 13.38
C ALA A 9 -25.31 13.28 13.36
N THR A 10 -25.89 12.08 13.54
CA THR A 10 -25.12 10.83 13.72
C THR A 10 -25.08 9.95 12.45
N ARG A 11 -25.52 10.45 11.29
CA ARG A 11 -25.51 9.65 10.04
C ARG A 11 -24.37 9.97 9.07
N GLU A 12 -23.59 11.01 9.31
CA GLU A 12 -22.49 11.40 8.40
C GLU A 12 -21.10 10.94 8.88
N SER A 13 -20.96 10.53 10.14
CA SER A 13 -19.68 10.03 10.69
C SER A 13 -19.45 8.54 10.46
N ASP A 14 -20.51 7.78 10.19
CA ASP A 14 -20.48 6.31 10.27
C ASP A 14 -20.25 5.63 8.90
N GLU A 15 -20.27 6.40 7.80
CA GLU A 15 -19.93 5.89 6.45
C GLU A 15 -18.43 5.98 6.12
N GLN A 16 -17.62 6.63 6.96
CA GLN A 16 -16.23 6.94 6.61
C GLN A 16 -15.24 5.80 6.86
N PHE A 17 -15.65 4.75 7.58
CA PHE A 17 -14.81 3.58 7.85
C PHE A 17 -15.62 2.29 7.79
N LYS A 18 -15.98 1.84 6.59
CA LYS A 18 -16.22 0.41 6.37
C LYS A 18 -14.89 -0.29 6.60
N THR A 19 -14.69 -0.85 7.79
CA THR A 19 -13.51 -1.67 8.09
C THR A 19 -13.57 -2.90 7.17
N ASP A 20 -12.85 -2.81 6.05
CA ASP A 20 -12.73 -3.86 5.05
C ASP A 20 -12.13 -5.12 5.70
N LYS A 21 -12.40 -6.30 5.13
CA LYS A 21 -11.72 -7.57 5.48
C LYS A 21 -10.20 -7.39 5.52
N TYR A 22 -9.72 -6.44 4.72
CA TYR A 22 -8.33 -6.08 4.57
C TYR A 22 -7.80 -5.07 5.59
N LEU A 23 -8.60 -4.52 6.51
CA LEU A 23 -8.09 -3.59 7.56
C LEU A 23 -7.34 -2.36 6.99
N ARG A 24 -7.78 -1.90 5.81
CA ARG A 24 -7.26 -0.73 5.08
C ARG A 24 -8.37 0.27 4.79
N SER A 25 -8.01 1.54 4.59
CA SER A 25 -8.92 2.62 4.25
C SER A 25 -8.58 3.23 2.89
N ALA A 26 -9.58 3.39 2.02
CA ALA A 26 -9.40 4.05 0.72
C ALA A 26 -9.27 5.57 0.87
N VAL A 27 -8.30 6.17 0.19
CA VAL A 27 -8.22 7.64 0.09
C VAL A 27 -9.13 8.12 -1.04
N THR A 28 -10.31 8.63 -0.68
CA THR A 28 -11.34 9.08 -1.63
C THR A 28 -11.29 10.60 -1.87
N ASN A 29 -10.83 11.38 -0.89
CA ASN A 29 -10.74 12.84 -1.00
C ASN A 29 -9.59 13.26 -1.92
N GLY A 30 -9.87 14.07 -2.94
CA GLY A 30 -8.88 14.55 -3.90
C GLY A 30 -7.70 15.31 -3.29
N LYS A 31 -7.92 16.10 -2.23
CA LYS A 31 -6.82 16.78 -1.51
C LYS A 31 -5.94 15.75 -0.78
N ALA A 32 -6.55 14.81 -0.06
CA ALA A 32 -5.81 13.78 0.64
C ALA A 32 -5.01 12.88 -0.33
N ARG A 33 -5.49 12.67 -1.56
CA ARG A 33 -4.74 11.96 -2.61
C ARG A 33 -3.46 12.71 -3.03
N LEU A 34 -3.49 14.04 -3.11
CA LEU A 34 -2.31 14.86 -3.44
C LEU A 34 -1.24 14.78 -2.35
N ASP A 35 -1.66 14.74 -1.08
CA ASP A 35 -0.74 14.68 0.06
C ASP A 35 -0.20 13.25 0.27
N PHE A 36 -0.97 12.22 -0.08
CA PHE A 36 -0.63 10.82 0.17
C PHE A 36 0.70 10.36 -0.44
N ILE A 37 0.97 10.69 -1.71
CA ILE A 37 2.17 10.21 -2.41
C ILE A 37 3.47 10.78 -1.79
N PRO A 38 3.61 12.10 -1.63
CA PRO A 38 4.76 12.68 -0.92
C PRO A 38 4.85 12.18 0.52
N GLU A 39 3.71 12.02 1.22
CA GLU A 39 3.72 11.54 2.59
C GLU A 39 4.23 10.11 2.71
N LEU A 40 3.81 9.19 1.82
CA LEU A 40 4.16 7.78 1.86
C LEU A 40 5.60 7.51 1.38
N PHE A 41 6.03 8.17 0.30
CA PHE A 41 7.29 7.88 -0.39
C PHE A 41 8.38 8.95 -0.22
N PHE A 42 8.09 10.08 0.41
CA PHE A 42 8.98 11.25 0.50
C PHE A 42 9.34 11.87 -0.87
N THR A 43 8.56 11.57 -1.91
CA THR A 43 8.72 12.17 -3.23
C THR A 43 7.36 12.27 -3.93
N PRO A 44 7.05 13.38 -4.62
CA PRO A 44 5.80 13.52 -5.37
C PRO A 44 5.75 12.66 -6.64
N LEU A 45 6.87 12.04 -7.04
CA LEU A 45 6.97 11.30 -8.31
C LEU A 45 6.69 9.79 -8.16
N ALA A 46 6.39 9.31 -6.95
CA ALA A 46 6.38 7.86 -6.69
C ALA A 46 5.27 7.11 -7.42
N ASP A 47 4.12 7.74 -7.68
CA ASP A 47 3.04 7.19 -8.49
C ASP A 47 3.48 6.95 -9.94
N THR A 48 4.19 7.91 -10.53
CA THR A 48 4.77 7.81 -11.87
C THR A 48 5.85 6.74 -11.89
N MET A 49 6.68 6.67 -10.84
CA MET A 49 7.69 5.61 -10.70
C MET A 49 7.05 4.22 -10.64
N ALA A 50 5.97 4.04 -9.86
CA ALA A 50 5.25 2.77 -9.75
C ALA A 50 4.58 2.39 -11.08
N ALA A 51 3.91 3.33 -11.75
CA ALA A 51 3.30 3.10 -13.05
C ALA A 51 4.34 2.71 -14.11
N ASN A 52 5.49 3.38 -14.15
CA ASN A 52 6.56 3.03 -15.07
C ASN A 52 7.19 1.68 -14.73
N TRP A 53 7.34 1.36 -13.44
CA TRP A 53 7.82 0.05 -13.03
C TRP A 53 6.88 -1.06 -13.50
N LEU A 54 5.56 -0.89 -13.36
CA LEU A 54 4.58 -1.83 -13.89
C LEU A 54 4.68 -1.97 -15.42
N ARG A 55 4.73 -0.86 -16.17
CA ARG A 55 4.90 -0.91 -17.65
C ARG A 55 6.15 -1.66 -18.10
N GLN A 56 7.22 -1.62 -17.31
CA GLN A 56 8.47 -2.30 -17.63
C GLN A 56 8.42 -3.80 -17.35
N HIS A 57 7.58 -4.24 -16.41
CA HIS A 57 7.59 -5.60 -15.88
C HIS A 57 6.24 -6.32 -16.07
N SER A 58 5.27 -5.71 -16.73
CA SER A 58 3.98 -6.32 -17.02
C SER A 58 3.31 -5.69 -18.25
N GLU A 59 2.15 -6.22 -18.60
CA GLU A 59 1.28 -5.72 -19.67
C GLU A 59 0.44 -4.50 -19.25
N TYR A 60 0.79 -3.83 -18.14
CA TYR A 60 0.10 -2.63 -17.68
C TYR A 60 0.23 -1.50 -18.70
N ASP A 61 -0.89 -0.92 -19.13
CA ASP A 61 -0.93 0.17 -20.12
C ASP A 61 -1.32 1.53 -19.52
N GLY A 62 -2.00 1.54 -18.37
CA GLY A 62 -2.40 2.77 -17.68
C GLY A 62 -3.67 2.58 -16.85
N GLY A 63 -4.34 3.70 -16.56
CA GLY A 63 -5.59 3.71 -15.81
C GLY A 63 -5.53 4.51 -14.51
N SER A 64 -6.66 4.55 -13.82
CA SER A 64 -6.78 5.19 -12.50
C SER A 64 -6.13 4.34 -11.41
N TRP A 65 -5.72 5.00 -10.33
CA TRP A 65 -5.09 4.35 -9.18
C TRP A 65 -5.92 4.55 -7.91
N SER A 66 -6.06 3.47 -7.15
CA SER A 66 -6.54 3.47 -5.77
C SER A 66 -5.36 3.66 -4.81
N TYR A 67 -5.65 4.37 -3.73
CA TYR A 67 -4.69 4.71 -2.69
C TYR A 67 -5.20 4.14 -1.37
N TRP A 68 -4.38 3.35 -0.70
CA TRP A 68 -4.78 2.61 0.48
C TRP A 68 -3.90 3.00 1.66
N VAL A 69 -4.54 3.50 2.72
CA VAL A 69 -3.89 3.77 4.01
C VAL A 69 -4.09 2.55 4.90
N ILE A 70 -3.00 2.13 5.54
CA ILE A 70 -2.99 1.07 6.55
C ILE A 70 -2.60 1.71 7.88
N PRO A 71 -3.55 1.86 8.82
CA PRO A 71 -3.28 2.54 10.08
C PRO A 71 -2.32 1.72 10.96
N GLN A 72 -1.58 2.42 11.81
CA GLN A 72 -0.78 1.79 12.86
C GLN A 72 -1.70 1.01 13.82
N GLY A 73 -1.21 -0.13 14.34
CA GLY A 73 -1.94 -0.95 15.31
C GLY A 73 -2.89 -1.97 14.70
N VAL A 74 -3.01 -2.03 13.36
CA VAL A 74 -3.62 -3.18 12.67
C VAL A 74 -2.84 -4.43 13.05
N GLY A 75 -3.53 -5.45 13.55
CA GLY A 75 -2.90 -6.70 13.93
C GLY A 75 -3.76 -7.92 13.64
N GLY A 76 -3.09 -9.07 13.58
CA GLY A 76 -3.72 -10.35 13.31
C GLY A 76 -2.79 -11.53 13.57
N ASN A 77 -3.36 -12.72 13.52
CA ASN A 77 -2.61 -13.96 13.72
C ASN A 77 -1.80 -14.28 12.47
N ILE A 78 -0.48 -14.42 12.59
CA ILE A 78 0.38 -14.84 11.48
C ILE A 78 0.73 -16.34 11.53
N ALA A 79 0.65 -16.93 12.73
CA ALA A 79 0.88 -18.34 13.01
C ALA A 79 0.11 -18.75 14.30
N PRO A 80 -0.03 -20.05 14.61
CA PRO A 80 -0.61 -20.48 15.88
C PRO A 80 0.10 -19.81 17.06
N ASN A 81 -0.65 -19.14 17.93
CA ASN A 81 -0.16 -18.40 19.10
C ASN A 81 0.79 -17.23 18.79
N SER A 82 0.79 -16.70 17.56
CA SER A 82 1.59 -15.53 17.17
C SER A 82 0.71 -14.45 16.57
N ILE A 83 0.58 -13.34 17.29
CA ILE A 83 -0.09 -12.12 16.83
C ILE A 83 0.99 -11.09 16.50
N GLN A 84 0.87 -10.48 15.32
CA GLN A 84 1.72 -9.37 14.91
C GLN A 84 0.85 -8.11 14.74
N PHE A 85 1.45 -6.96 15.05
CA PHE A 85 0.85 -5.65 14.85
C PHE A 85 1.75 -4.78 13.99
N ILE A 86 1.13 -3.99 13.12
CA ILE A 86 1.80 -2.96 12.36
C ILE A 86 2.26 -1.86 13.31
N THR A 87 3.57 -1.62 13.34
CA THR A 87 4.23 -0.71 14.29
C THR A 87 4.29 0.73 13.80
N THR A 88 4.10 0.98 12.50
CA THR A 88 4.07 2.31 11.90
C THR A 88 3.00 2.39 10.80
N GLN A 89 2.36 3.54 10.64
CA GLN A 89 1.40 3.75 9.55
C GLN A 89 2.09 3.58 8.19
N THR A 90 1.46 2.81 7.32
CA THR A 90 1.93 2.57 5.95
C THR A 90 0.77 2.68 4.96
N GLY A 91 1.01 2.33 3.71
CA GLY A 91 0.03 2.34 2.66
C GLY A 91 0.62 1.83 1.37
N TYR A 92 -0.21 1.75 0.35
CA TYR A 92 0.22 1.39 -0.99
C TYR A 92 -0.74 1.96 -2.03
N ILE A 93 -0.29 1.93 -3.29
CA ILE A 93 -1.09 2.32 -4.44
C ILE A 93 -1.27 1.12 -5.35
N ALA A 94 -2.43 1.02 -5.98
CA ALA A 94 -2.74 -0.05 -6.92
C ALA A 94 -3.60 0.45 -8.08
N PRO A 95 -3.44 -0.12 -9.30
CA PRO A 95 -4.38 0.12 -10.39
C PRO A 95 -5.83 -0.18 -9.95
N GLU A 96 -6.78 0.66 -10.37
CA GLU A 96 -8.21 0.43 -10.14
C GLU A 96 -8.73 -0.71 -11.02
N GLY A 97 -9.61 -1.55 -10.45
CA GLY A 97 -10.31 -2.61 -11.16
C GLY A 97 -9.90 -4.02 -10.73
N GLU A 98 -10.40 -5.01 -11.47
CA GLU A 98 -10.21 -6.45 -11.20
C GLU A 98 -9.30 -7.13 -12.23
N GLN A 99 -8.60 -6.34 -13.05
CA GLN A 99 -7.71 -6.86 -14.08
C GLN A 99 -6.56 -7.65 -13.46
N ARG A 100 -6.06 -8.60 -14.23
CA ARG A 100 -4.85 -9.34 -13.91
C ARG A 100 -3.77 -8.98 -14.91
N TYR A 101 -2.55 -8.95 -14.45
CA TYR A 101 -1.38 -8.58 -15.24
C TYR A 101 -0.42 -9.77 -15.27
N ARG A 102 -0.02 -10.18 -16.47
CA ARG A 102 1.13 -11.06 -16.63
C ARG A 102 2.38 -10.24 -16.31
N MET A 103 3.05 -10.61 -15.23
CA MET A 103 4.23 -9.93 -14.71
C MET A 103 5.47 -10.80 -14.92
N CYS A 104 6.54 -10.17 -15.40
CA CYS A 104 7.85 -10.76 -15.60
C CYS A 104 8.90 -9.82 -14.98
N ILE A 105 9.66 -10.34 -14.01
CA ILE A 105 10.74 -9.61 -13.34
C ILE A 105 12.04 -10.36 -13.63
N PRO A 106 12.82 -9.92 -14.64
CA PRO A 106 14.03 -10.61 -15.06
C PRO A 106 15.08 -10.73 -13.93
N GLY A 107 15.12 -9.76 -13.02
CA GLY A 107 16.12 -9.70 -11.94
C GLY A 107 16.08 -10.88 -10.98
N ASN A 108 14.90 -11.47 -10.74
CA ASN A 108 14.71 -12.62 -9.86
C ASN A 108 14.01 -13.80 -10.54
N TYR A 109 13.96 -13.80 -11.87
CA TYR A 109 13.33 -14.84 -12.70
C TYR A 109 11.85 -15.10 -12.36
N PHE A 110 11.16 -14.13 -11.78
CA PHE A 110 9.73 -14.24 -11.53
C PHE A 110 8.95 -14.07 -12.84
N GLU A 111 8.06 -15.02 -13.11
CA GLU A 111 7.03 -14.88 -14.13
C GLU A 111 5.71 -15.42 -13.55
N GLY A 112 4.63 -14.65 -13.65
CA GLY A 112 3.32 -15.05 -13.14
C GLY A 112 2.22 -14.04 -13.41
N GLU A 113 0.97 -14.48 -13.29
CA GLU A 113 -0.20 -13.61 -13.38
C GLU A 113 -0.62 -13.15 -11.98
N VAL A 114 -0.73 -11.84 -11.79
CA VAL A 114 -1.10 -11.20 -10.51
C VAL A 114 -2.29 -10.27 -10.68
N SER A 115 -3.16 -10.17 -9.68
CA SER A 115 -4.24 -9.16 -9.68
C SER A 115 -3.72 -7.72 -9.66
N ALA A 116 -4.58 -6.76 -9.97
CA ALA A 116 -4.27 -5.34 -9.82
C ALA A 116 -3.85 -4.94 -8.40
N ASP A 117 -4.50 -5.49 -7.36
CA ASP A 117 -4.13 -5.22 -5.95
C ASP A 117 -2.72 -5.74 -5.64
N ALA A 118 -2.42 -6.98 -6.04
CA ALA A 118 -1.09 -7.58 -5.86
C ALA A 118 -0.01 -6.86 -6.68
N ALA A 119 -0.29 -6.49 -7.93
CA ALA A 119 0.61 -5.73 -8.78
C ALA A 119 0.96 -4.37 -8.16
N GLY A 120 -0.04 -3.68 -7.60
CA GLY A 120 0.14 -2.42 -6.88
C GLY A 120 1.00 -2.56 -5.63
N ILE A 121 0.75 -3.60 -4.83
CA ILE A 121 1.57 -3.92 -3.64
C ILE A 121 3.03 -4.18 -4.06
N ILE A 122 3.26 -5.02 -5.07
CA ILE A 122 4.60 -5.31 -5.57
C ILE A 122 5.29 -4.02 -6.03
N ALA A 123 4.65 -3.24 -6.90
CA ALA A 123 5.22 -1.99 -7.40
C ALA A 123 5.55 -1.01 -6.25
N THR A 124 4.64 -0.85 -5.28
CA THR A 124 4.87 -0.03 -4.09
C THR A 124 6.11 -0.48 -3.32
N LEU A 125 6.22 -1.79 -3.02
CA LEU A 125 7.36 -2.35 -2.29
C LEU A 125 8.67 -2.16 -3.05
N MET A 126 8.67 -2.32 -4.37
CA MET A 126 9.85 -2.14 -5.23
C MET A 126 10.30 -0.68 -5.29
N ILE A 127 9.36 0.26 -5.37
CA ILE A 127 9.68 1.69 -5.34
C ILE A 127 10.20 2.11 -3.97
N MET A 128 9.59 1.65 -2.87
CA MET A 128 10.13 1.91 -1.52
C MET A 128 11.55 1.35 -1.37
N ASN A 129 11.81 0.12 -1.83
CA ASN A 129 13.15 -0.48 -1.81
C ASN A 129 14.17 0.41 -2.56
N ARG A 130 13.83 0.78 -3.80
CA ARG A 130 14.69 1.61 -4.65
C ARG A 130 14.98 2.97 -4.01
N LEU A 131 13.96 3.61 -3.42
CA LEU A 131 14.13 4.89 -2.75
C LEU A 131 14.99 4.75 -1.48
N SER A 132 14.82 3.68 -0.69
CA SER A 132 15.67 3.42 0.48
C SER A 132 17.15 3.33 0.10
N TRP A 133 17.48 2.58 -0.97
CA TRP A 133 18.85 2.48 -1.48
C TRP A 133 19.37 3.84 -1.96
N HIS A 134 18.59 4.54 -2.78
CA HIS A 134 19.00 5.84 -3.29
C HIS A 134 19.28 6.85 -2.17
N VAL A 135 18.40 6.90 -1.16
CA VAL A 135 18.56 7.80 -0.01
C VAL A 135 19.76 7.40 0.85
N ALA A 136 20.05 6.11 1.01
CA ALA A 136 21.24 5.64 1.72
C ALA A 136 22.54 6.09 1.04
N GLU A 137 22.57 6.08 -0.30
CA GLU A 137 23.73 6.55 -1.08
C GLU A 137 23.97 8.07 -0.97
N MET A 138 22.94 8.87 -0.67
CA MET A 138 23.06 10.32 -0.49
C MET A 138 23.82 10.72 0.79
N GLY A 139 24.03 9.78 1.72
CA GLY A 139 24.86 9.95 2.91
C GLY A 139 24.09 10.09 4.23
N PRO A 140 24.81 10.10 5.36
CA PRO A 140 24.23 9.91 6.70
C PRO A 140 23.19 10.95 7.13
N GLN A 141 23.22 12.15 6.55
CA GLN A 141 22.25 13.21 6.81
C GLN A 141 20.82 12.82 6.41
N TYR A 142 20.64 11.80 5.55
CA TYR A 142 19.34 11.30 5.14
C TYR A 142 18.92 9.99 5.83
N ASP A 143 19.68 9.50 6.82
CA ASP A 143 19.42 8.24 7.52
C ASP A 143 18.01 8.16 8.13
N GLN A 144 17.46 9.30 8.56
CA GLN A 144 16.10 9.32 9.11
C GLN A 144 15.04 9.01 8.04
N ILE A 145 15.22 9.53 6.82
CA ILE A 145 14.30 9.28 5.70
C ILE A 145 14.43 7.83 5.26
N CYS A 146 15.66 7.32 5.11
CA CYS A 146 15.92 5.92 4.78
C CYS A 146 15.24 4.98 5.79
N ARG A 147 15.45 5.21 7.11
CA ARG A 147 14.78 4.41 8.15
C ARG A 147 13.26 4.46 8.05
N ARG A 148 12.66 5.62 7.78
CA ARG A 148 11.19 5.73 7.64
C ARG A 148 10.66 5.01 6.40
N LEU A 149 11.39 5.00 5.28
CA LEU A 149 11.03 4.23 4.09
C LEU A 149 11.07 2.72 4.38
N VAL A 150 12.16 2.25 4.98
CA VAL A 150 12.31 0.85 5.38
C VAL A 150 11.21 0.43 6.36
N SER A 151 10.93 1.22 7.40
CA SER A 151 9.86 0.90 8.35
C SER A 151 8.48 0.81 7.71
N ARG A 152 8.18 1.67 6.72
CA ARG A 152 6.90 1.59 5.97
C ARG A 152 6.83 0.37 5.07
N GLN A 153 7.95 0.01 4.44
CA GLN A 153 8.06 -1.19 3.62
C GLN A 153 7.84 -2.44 4.46
N ASP A 154 8.50 -2.53 5.63
CA ASP A 154 8.34 -3.65 6.57
C ASP A 154 6.92 -3.71 7.13
N ALA A 155 6.32 -2.57 7.47
CA ALA A 155 4.92 -2.51 7.88
C ALA A 155 3.95 -3.02 6.78
N LEU A 156 4.23 -2.75 5.51
CA LEU A 156 3.41 -3.24 4.39
C LEU A 156 3.60 -4.75 4.18
N LYS A 157 4.82 -5.26 4.39
CA LYS A 157 5.14 -6.70 4.41
C LYS A 157 4.41 -7.43 5.54
N ASP A 158 4.40 -6.84 6.74
CA ASP A 158 3.67 -7.35 7.90
C ASP A 158 2.18 -7.38 7.65
N TYR A 159 1.64 -6.29 7.08
CA TYR A 159 0.25 -6.19 6.67
C TYR A 159 -0.19 -7.36 5.78
N ILE A 160 0.55 -7.65 4.71
CA ILE A 160 0.28 -8.76 3.78
C ILE A 160 0.17 -10.11 4.51
N SER A 161 1.01 -10.30 5.52
CA SER A 161 1.01 -11.49 6.37
C SER A 161 -0.21 -11.54 7.29
N ILE A 162 -0.53 -10.41 7.94
CA ILE A 162 -1.66 -10.23 8.86
C ILE A 162 -3.00 -10.49 8.18
N ILE A 163 -3.20 -9.96 6.98
CA ILE A 163 -4.47 -10.13 6.24
C ILE A 163 -4.56 -11.47 5.50
N HIS A 164 -3.51 -12.29 5.58
CA HIS A 164 -3.35 -13.51 4.78
C HIS A 164 -3.68 -13.27 3.30
N HIS A 165 -3.01 -12.28 2.68
CA HIS A 165 -3.34 -11.88 1.31
C HIS A 165 -3.35 -13.11 0.38
N PRO A 166 -4.40 -13.31 -0.45
CA PRO A 166 -4.58 -14.53 -1.23
C PRO A 166 -3.39 -14.81 -2.16
N GLU A 167 -2.82 -13.75 -2.73
CA GLU A 167 -1.66 -13.82 -3.62
C GLU A 167 -0.32 -13.56 -2.91
N ARG A 168 -0.26 -13.65 -1.57
CA ARG A 168 0.99 -13.38 -0.81
C ARG A 168 2.20 -14.15 -1.34
N HIS A 169 1.99 -15.40 -1.75
CA HIS A 169 3.05 -16.25 -2.30
C HIS A 169 3.62 -15.74 -3.63
N LEU A 170 2.80 -15.09 -4.46
CA LEU A 170 3.25 -14.42 -5.68
C LEU A 170 3.97 -13.11 -5.34
N ILE A 171 3.42 -12.33 -4.40
CA ILE A 171 4.01 -11.07 -3.95
C ILE A 171 5.42 -11.32 -3.40
N TRP A 172 5.59 -12.31 -2.52
CA TRP A 172 6.90 -12.66 -1.95
C TRP A 172 7.90 -13.10 -3.02
N ARG A 173 7.48 -13.96 -3.97
CA ARG A 173 8.38 -14.37 -5.06
C ARG A 173 8.74 -13.23 -6.00
N ALA A 174 7.86 -12.25 -6.18
CA ALA A 174 8.10 -11.11 -7.05
C ALA A 174 9.10 -10.10 -6.45
N ILE A 175 9.20 -10.02 -5.12
CA ILE A 175 10.07 -9.05 -4.42
C ILE A 175 11.33 -9.66 -3.80
N ASP A 176 11.57 -10.95 -4.04
CA ASP A 176 12.79 -11.68 -3.66
C ASP A 176 14.01 -11.11 -4.40
#